data_AF-A0A4Q1L0L1-F1
#
_entry.id   AF-A0A4Q1L0L1-F1
#
_cell.length_a   1.000
_cell.length_b   1.000
_cell.length_c   1.000
_cell.angle_alpha   90.00
_cell.angle_beta   90.00
_cell.angle_gamma   90.00
#
_symmetry.space_group_name_H-M   'P 1'
#
loop_
_entity.id
_entity.type
_entity.pdbx_description
1 polymer ?
#
loop_
_entity_poly.entity_id
_entity_poly.type
_entity_poly.pdbx_seq_one_letter_code
_entity_poly.pdbx_strand_id
1 'polypeptide(L)'
;MKIFFKNIREVFSKIKDNLYSKEFAWLIATAFVYEEDNDISFEDSLFDKYGFLFHFFIVDLNYISDSDFKNIIEKVLELSYENINPIEIKKILYHKQLDNLKIKLDKKDITKKIYESQVRKYLGEDYKDS
;
A
#
# COMPACT_ATOMS: atom_id res chain seq x y z
N MET A 1 16.52 2.79 -19.70
CA MET A 1 15.93 4.13 -19.45
C MET A 1 15.70 4.19 -17.96
N LYS A 2 16.41 5.07 -17.24
CA LYS A 2 16.31 5.12 -15.78
C LYS A 2 14.99 5.77 -15.36
N ILE A 3 14.19 5.07 -14.56
CA ILE A 3 12.95 5.56 -13.97
C ILE A 3 13.31 6.23 -12.64
N PHE A 4 12.85 7.46 -12.43
CA PHE A 4 13.01 8.18 -11.18
C PHE A 4 11.65 8.58 -10.64
N PHE A 5 11.34 8.16 -9.42
CA PHE A 5 10.09 8.43 -8.71
C PHE A 5 10.28 9.54 -7.68
N LYS A 6 9.62 10.69 -7.90
CA LYS A 6 9.62 11.83 -6.97
C LYS A 6 8.59 11.67 -5.87
N ASN A 7 7.49 10.99 -6.17
CA ASN A 7 6.40 10.83 -5.22
C ASN A 7 5.66 9.52 -5.44
N ILE A 8 4.83 9.17 -4.46
CA ILE A 8 4.13 7.89 -4.44
C ILE A 8 3.12 7.77 -5.58
N ARG A 9 2.55 8.90 -6.03
CA ARG A 9 1.59 8.92 -7.13
C ARG A 9 2.24 8.46 -8.42
N GLU A 10 3.47 8.90 -8.70
CA GLU A 10 4.23 8.45 -9.87
C GLU A 10 4.44 6.93 -9.88
N VAL A 11 4.65 6.32 -8.71
CA VAL A 11 4.72 4.85 -8.57
C VAL A 11 3.42 4.20 -9.03
N PHE A 12 2.28 4.62 -8.48
CA PHE A 12 0.97 4.07 -8.87
C PHE A 12 0.64 4.34 -10.34
N SER A 13 0.94 5.54 -10.86
CA SER A 13 0.76 5.88 -12.26
C SER A 13 1.60 4.99 -13.17
N LYS A 14 2.86 4.70 -12.83
CA LYS A 14 3.70 3.80 -13.63
C LYS A 14 3.23 2.36 -13.60
N ILE A 15 2.67 1.89 -12.49
CA ILE A 15 2.03 0.57 -12.42
C ILE A 15 0.81 0.53 -13.34
N LYS A 16 -0.02 1.58 -13.34
CA LYS A 16 -1.16 1.72 -14.25
C LYS A 16 -0.73 1.75 -15.72
N ASP A 17 0.29 2.53 -16.06
CA ASP A 17 0.86 2.61 -17.42
C ASP A 17 1.40 1.25 -17.89
N ASN A 18 1.88 0.42 -16.96
CA ASN A 18 2.29 -0.98 -17.21
C ASN A 18 1.15 -1.98 -17.01
N LEU A 19 -0.07 -1.57 -17.35
CA LEU A 19 -1.27 -2.41 -17.38
C LEU A 19 -1.56 -3.13 -16.06
N TYR A 20 -1.24 -2.49 -14.92
CA TYR A 20 -1.42 -3.07 -13.59
C TYR A 20 -0.61 -4.35 -13.36
N SER A 21 0.56 -4.47 -13.99
CA SER A 21 1.43 -5.63 -13.80
C SER A 21 1.92 -5.73 -12.36
N LYS A 22 1.59 -6.84 -11.69
CA LYS A 22 2.10 -7.18 -10.35
C LYS A 22 3.60 -7.43 -10.36
N GLU A 23 4.11 -8.05 -11.43
CA GLU A 23 5.54 -8.26 -11.63
C GLU A 23 6.27 -6.91 -11.68
N PHE A 24 5.72 -5.93 -12.38
CA PHE A 24 6.31 -4.61 -12.43
C PHE A 24 6.25 -3.88 -11.08
N ALA A 25 5.15 -4.01 -10.34
CA ALA A 25 5.06 -3.46 -8.98
C ALA A 25 6.06 -4.13 -8.02
N TRP A 26 6.28 -5.43 -8.16
CA TRP A 26 7.31 -6.17 -7.44
C TRP A 26 8.72 -5.68 -7.78
N LEU A 27 9.02 -5.46 -9.07
CA LEU A 27 10.31 -4.91 -9.53
C LEU A 27 10.59 -3.51 -8.94
N ILE A 28 9.58 -2.64 -8.89
CA ILE A 28 9.72 -1.34 -8.21
C ILE A 28 10.07 -1.54 -6.73
N ALA A 29 9.42 -2.50 -6.06
CA ALA A 29 9.63 -2.73 -4.64
C ALA A 29 10.97 -3.37 -4.32
N THR A 30 11.47 -4.29 -5.14
CA THR A 30 12.81 -4.87 -4.97
C THR A 30 13.90 -3.83 -5.21
N ALA A 31 13.74 -2.97 -6.23
CA ALA A 31 14.64 -1.84 -6.45
C ALA A 31 14.71 -0.90 -5.25
N PHE A 32 13.57 -0.66 -4.59
CA PHE A 32 13.50 0.16 -3.40
C PHE A 32 14.16 -0.49 -2.17
N VAL A 33 13.97 -1.80 -1.96
CA VAL A 33 14.44 -2.50 -0.74
C VAL A 33 15.91 -2.91 -0.81
N TYR A 34 16.37 -3.40 -1.96
CA TYR A 34 17.70 -4.00 -2.08
C TYR A 34 18.71 -3.06 -2.73
N GLU A 35 18.27 -1.90 -3.26
CA GLU A 35 19.11 -0.99 -4.06
C GLU A 35 19.82 -1.70 -5.24
N GLU A 36 19.32 -2.88 -5.63
CA GLU A 36 19.98 -3.79 -6.60
C GLU A 36 19.76 -3.35 -8.06
N ASP A 37 18.77 -2.49 -8.31
CA ASP A 37 18.41 -2.05 -9.67
C ASP A 37 18.87 -0.62 -9.96
N ASN A 38 19.91 -0.49 -10.79
CA ASN A 38 20.45 0.80 -11.21
C ASN A 38 19.49 1.61 -12.11
N ASP A 39 18.45 0.98 -12.66
CA ASP A 39 17.49 1.59 -13.57
C ASP A 39 16.25 2.16 -12.88
N ILE A 40 16.04 1.90 -11.58
CA ILE A 40 14.94 2.50 -10.80
C ILE A 40 15.53 3.26 -9.60
N SER A 41 15.04 4.48 -9.38
CA SER A 41 15.51 5.35 -8.29
C SER A 41 14.38 6.14 -7.68
N PHE A 42 14.54 6.53 -6.41
CA PHE A 42 13.50 7.15 -5.59
C PHE A 42 14.04 8.39 -4.90
N GLU A 43 13.17 9.38 -4.69
CA GLU A 43 13.46 10.50 -3.80
C GLU A 43 13.46 10.04 -2.32
N ASP A 44 14.46 10.46 -1.54
CA ASP A 44 14.69 10.01 -0.16
C ASP A 44 13.43 10.11 0.73
N SER A 45 12.59 11.13 0.52
CA SER A 45 11.36 11.34 1.30
C SER A 45 10.32 10.21 1.17
N LEU A 46 10.43 9.36 0.14
CA LEU A 46 9.62 8.16 -0.03
C LEU A 46 9.97 7.08 1.00
N PHE A 47 11.24 7.02 1.44
CA PHE A 47 11.72 6.02 2.38
C PHE A 47 11.04 6.13 3.74
N ASP A 48 10.96 7.35 4.26
CA ASP A 48 10.43 7.58 5.60
C ASP A 48 8.92 7.37 5.70
N LYS A 49 8.17 7.60 4.61
CA LYS A 49 6.71 7.67 4.64
C LYS A 49 6.00 6.46 4.03
N TYR A 50 6.62 5.79 3.07
CA TYR A 50 5.95 4.81 2.22
C TYR A 50 6.63 3.43 2.15
N GLY A 51 7.63 3.16 3.01
CA GLY A 51 8.26 1.83 3.09
C GLY A 51 7.26 0.66 3.19
N PHE A 52 6.10 0.88 3.85
CA PHE A 52 5.04 -0.12 3.95
C PHE A 52 4.45 -0.53 2.59
N LEU A 53 4.43 0.36 1.60
CA LEU A 53 3.88 0.06 0.27
C LEU A 53 4.77 -0.95 -0.46
N PHE A 54 6.09 -0.73 -0.40
CA PHE A 54 7.04 -1.62 -1.06
C PHE A 54 7.06 -2.99 -0.37
N HIS A 55 6.93 -3.02 0.96
CA HIS A 55 6.71 -4.29 1.68
C HIS A 55 5.44 -5.01 1.20
N PHE A 56 4.33 -4.29 1.05
CA PHE A 56 3.08 -4.84 0.51
C PHE A 56 3.28 -5.42 -0.90
N PHE A 57 4.03 -4.74 -1.78
CA PHE A 57 4.32 -5.25 -3.12
C PHE A 57 5.24 -6.49 -3.12
N ILE A 58 6.08 -6.67 -2.12
CA ILE A 58 6.93 -7.88 -2.03
C ILE A 58 6.15 -9.05 -1.43
N VAL A 59 5.42 -8.82 -0.35
CA VAL A 59 4.88 -9.88 0.51
C VAL A 59 3.41 -10.18 0.21
N ASP A 60 2.59 -9.14 0.12
CA ASP A 60 1.13 -9.29 0.13
C ASP A 60 0.54 -9.47 -1.29
N LEU A 61 1.26 -9.06 -2.33
CA LEU A 61 0.79 -9.04 -3.72
C LEU A 61 0.31 -10.42 -4.23
N ASN A 62 0.91 -11.51 -3.73
CA ASN A 62 0.57 -12.88 -4.11
C ASN A 62 -0.79 -13.36 -3.57
N TYR A 63 -1.34 -12.70 -2.54
CA TYR A 63 -2.62 -13.07 -1.93
C TYR A 63 -3.81 -12.28 -2.48
N ILE A 64 -3.58 -11.43 -3.48
CA ILE A 64 -4.57 -10.49 -4.01
C ILE A 64 -4.87 -10.90 -5.46
N SER A 65 -6.13 -10.84 -5.90
CA SER A 65 -6.47 -11.10 -7.31
C SER A 65 -6.04 -9.95 -8.22
N ASP A 66 -5.89 -10.18 -9.54
CA ASP A 66 -5.52 -9.11 -10.47
C ASP A 66 -6.57 -7.99 -10.53
N SER A 67 -7.85 -8.37 -10.45
CA SER A 67 -8.96 -7.41 -10.38
C SER A 67 -8.90 -6.56 -9.11
N ASP A 68 -8.60 -7.18 -7.97
CA ASP A 68 -8.46 -6.44 -6.70
C ASP A 68 -7.25 -5.52 -6.74
N PHE A 69 -6.13 -5.99 -7.29
CA PHE A 69 -4.93 -5.20 -7.43
C PHE A 69 -5.19 -3.97 -8.30
N LYS A 70 -5.81 -4.14 -9.47
CA LYS A 70 -6.24 -3.02 -10.32
C LYS A 70 -7.13 -2.02 -9.56
N ASN A 71 -8.11 -2.51 -8.81
CA ASN A 71 -9.01 -1.66 -8.02
C ASN A 71 -8.25 -0.87 -6.93
N ILE A 72 -7.27 -1.50 -6.28
CA ILE A 72 -6.40 -0.82 -5.30
C ILE A 72 -5.63 0.32 -5.98
N ILE A 73 -5.01 0.07 -7.13
CA ILE A 73 -4.23 1.09 -7.85
C ILE A 73 -5.13 2.27 -8.25
N GLU A 74 -6.32 2.02 -8.79
CA GLU A 74 -7.27 3.07 -9.16
C GLU A 74 -7.71 3.90 -7.94
N LYS A 75 -8.11 3.25 -6.84
CA LYS A 75 -8.53 3.93 -5.61
C LYS A 75 -7.44 4.82 -5.02
N VAL A 76 -6.18 4.41 -5.07
CA VAL A 76 -5.08 5.26 -4.59
C VAL A 76 -4.89 6.47 -5.51
N LEU A 77 -5.02 6.29 -6.82
CA LEU A 77 -4.92 7.39 -7.79
C LEU A 77 -6.10 8.38 -7.70
N GLU A 78 -7.25 7.96 -7.15
CA GLU A 78 -8.39 8.83 -6.86
C GLU A 78 -8.18 9.74 -5.63
N LEU A 79 -7.19 9.45 -4.76
CA LEU A 79 -6.88 10.31 -3.63
C LEU A 79 -6.39 11.69 -4.08
N SER A 80 -6.66 12.71 -3.25
CA SER A 80 -6.31 14.11 -3.50
C SER A 80 -4.82 14.30 -3.81
N TYR A 81 -4.53 15.13 -4.81
CA TYR A 81 -3.16 15.40 -5.28
C TYR A 81 -2.28 16.11 -4.25
N GLU A 82 -2.85 16.96 -3.40
CA GLU A 82 -2.06 17.89 -2.58
C GLU A 82 -1.43 17.25 -1.35
N ASN A 83 -1.92 16.08 -0.90
CA ASN A 83 -1.31 15.30 0.18
C ASN A 83 -1.94 13.90 0.23
N ILE A 84 -1.36 12.94 -0.48
CA ILE A 84 -1.74 11.54 -0.30
C ILE A 84 -1.30 11.13 1.11
N ASN A 85 -2.22 10.83 2.01
CA ASN A 85 -1.89 10.42 3.37
C ASN A 85 -1.50 8.93 3.39
N PRO A 86 -0.34 8.54 3.98
CA PRO A 86 0.03 7.13 4.16
C PRO A 86 -1.08 6.26 4.78
N ILE A 87 -1.84 6.80 5.74
CA ILE A 87 -2.95 6.08 6.39
C ILE A 87 -4.08 5.80 5.40
N GLU A 88 -4.39 6.73 4.49
CA GLU A 88 -5.42 6.53 3.47
C GLU A 88 -5.01 5.43 2.47
N ILE A 89 -3.74 5.43 2.05
CA ILE A 89 -3.20 4.34 1.23
C ILE A 89 -3.34 3.01 1.98
N LYS A 90 -2.91 2.93 3.24
CA LYS A 90 -3.03 1.71 4.06
C LYS A 90 -4.48 1.21 4.16
N LYS A 91 -5.45 2.12 4.34
CA LYS A 91 -6.88 1.76 4.34
C LYS A 91 -7.31 1.12 3.02
N ILE A 92 -6.80 1.61 1.88
CA ILE A 92 -7.09 1.04 0.56
C ILE A 92 -6.39 -0.32 0.40
N LEU A 93 -5.09 -0.43 0.71
CA LEU A 93 -4.32 -1.67 0.59
C LEU A 93 -4.92 -2.80 1.44
N TYR A 94 -5.28 -2.49 2.69
CA TYR A 94 -5.73 -3.47 3.67
C TYR A 94 -7.26 -3.48 3.87
N HIS A 95 -8.04 -2.94 2.93
CA HIS A 95 -9.49 -2.79 3.09
C HIS A 95 -10.17 -4.12 3.44
N LYS A 96 -9.82 -5.22 2.77
CA LYS A 96 -10.43 -6.54 3.05
C LYS A 96 -10.12 -7.03 4.46
N GLN A 97 -8.89 -6.83 4.94
CA GLN A 97 -8.47 -7.22 6.29
C GLN A 97 -9.22 -6.38 7.33
N LEU A 98 -9.35 -5.07 7.10
CA LEU A 98 -10.06 -4.15 7.98
C LEU A 98 -11.56 -4.43 8.03
N ASP A 99 -12.19 -4.68 6.87
CA ASP A 99 -13.61 -5.03 6.77
C ASP A 99 -13.90 -6.36 7.49
N ASN A 100 -13.04 -7.36 7.31
CA ASN A 100 -13.18 -8.65 7.98
C ASN A 100 -13.02 -8.51 9.51
N LEU A 101 -12.09 -7.68 9.98
CA LEU A 101 -11.95 -7.37 11.40
C LEU A 101 -13.20 -6.69 11.96
N LYS A 102 -13.80 -5.77 11.21
CA LYS A 102 -15.03 -5.09 11.61
C LYS A 102 -16.20 -6.06 11.70
N ILE A 103 -16.37 -6.95 10.72
CA ILE A 103 -17.38 -8.02 10.75
C ILE A 103 -17.20 -8.93 11.97
N LYS A 104 -15.96 -9.35 12.27
CA LYS A 104 -15.66 -10.19 13.45
C LYS A 104 -15.97 -9.48 14.76
N LEU A 105 -15.70 -8.18 14.85
CA LEU A 105 -16.07 -7.38 16.03
C LEU A 105 -17.58 -7.31 16.20
N ASP A 106 -18.31 -7.02 15.12
CA ASP A 106 -19.77 -6.86 15.14
C ASP A 106 -20.48 -8.19 15.49
N LYS A 107 -19.92 -9.32 15.06
CA LYS A 107 -20.36 -10.69 15.43
C LYS A 107 -19.93 -11.12 16.83
N LYS A 108 -19.10 -10.32 17.52
CA LYS A 108 -18.48 -10.65 18.82
C LYS A 108 -17.55 -11.86 18.79
N ASP A 109 -16.98 -12.19 17.62
CA ASP A 109 -15.96 -13.24 17.47
C ASP A 109 -14.61 -12.80 18.06
N ILE A 110 -14.38 -11.48 18.13
CA ILE A 110 -13.20 -10.87 18.75
C ILE A 110 -13.62 -9.75 19.71
N THR A 111 -12.76 -9.45 20.68
CA THR A 111 -12.97 -8.31 21.59
C THR A 111 -12.57 -6.99 20.93
N LYS A 112 -13.09 -5.86 21.44
CA LYS A 112 -12.65 -4.52 21.03
C LYS A 112 -11.13 -4.33 21.15
N LYS A 113 -10.51 -4.85 22.21
CA LYS A 113 -9.05 -4.80 22.41
C LYS A 113 -8.29 -5.53 21.29
N ILE A 114 -8.77 -6.71 20.88
CA ILE A 114 -8.16 -7.46 19.76
C ILE A 114 -8.34 -6.69 18.46
N TYR A 115 -9.54 -6.16 18.20
CA TYR A 115 -9.82 -5.32 17.04
C TYR A 115 -8.85 -4.13 16.94
N GLU A 116 -8.76 -3.31 17.99
CA GLU A 116 -7.87 -2.14 18.04
C GLU A 116 -6.39 -2.49 17.86
N SER A 117 -5.95 -3.63 18.39
CA SER A 117 -4.59 -4.12 18.21
C SER A 117 -4.32 -4.50 16.75
N GLN A 118 -5.25 -5.21 16.11
CA GLN A 118 -5.11 -5.60 14.71
C GLN A 118 -5.25 -4.41 13.76
N VAL A 119 -6.13 -3.45 14.03
CA VAL A 119 -6.23 -2.21 13.25
C VAL A 119 -4.93 -1.41 13.32
N ARG A 120 -4.34 -1.27 14.51
CA ARG A 120 -3.03 -0.61 14.67
C ARG A 120 -1.91 -1.32 13.90
N LYS A 121 -1.93 -2.65 13.83
CA LYS A 121 -0.99 -3.42 12.99
C LYS A 121 -1.06 -2.99 11.52
N TYR A 122 -2.25 -2.74 10.98
CA TYR A 122 -2.43 -2.37 9.56
C TYR A 122 -2.25 -0.88 9.29
N LEU A 123 -2.72 -0.01 10.20
CA LEU A 123 -2.77 1.44 9.97
C LEU A 123 -1.60 2.21 10.60
N GLY A 124 -0.93 1.63 11.61
CA GLY A 124 0.14 2.27 12.39
C GLY A 124 -0.35 2.76 13.76
N GLU A 125 0.61 3.11 14.64
CA GLU A 125 0.33 3.52 16.02
C GLU A 125 -0.38 4.88 16.13
N ASP A 126 -0.20 5.75 15.14
CA ASP A 126 -0.83 7.08 15.08
C ASP A 126 -2.30 7.06 14.67
N TYR A 127 -2.85 5.89 14.31
CA TYR A 127 -4.27 5.76 14.01
C TYR A 127 -5.11 5.94 15.28
N LYS A 128 -5.76 7.10 15.40
CA LYS A 128 -6.79 7.39 16.40
C LYS A 128 -8.15 7.25 15.74
N ASP A 129 -9.04 6.45 16.33
CA ASP A 129 -10.45 6.39 15.90
C ASP A 129 -11.02 7.82 15.93
N SER A 130 -11.33 8.32 14.74
CA SER A 130 -12.05 9.59 14.50
C SER A 130 -13.55 9.37 14.74
#